data_AF-A0A2G9YLB7-F1
#
_entry.id   AF-A0A2G9YLB7-F1
#
_cell.length_a   1.000
_cell.length_b   1.000
_cell.length_c   1.000
_cell.angle_alpha   90.00
_cell.angle_beta   90.00
_cell.angle_gamma   90.00
#
_symmetry.space_group_name_H-M   'P 1'
#
loop_
_entity.id
_entity.type
_entity.pdbx_description
1 polymer ?
#
loop_
_entity_poly.entity_id
_entity_poly.type
_entity_poly.pdbx_seq_one_letter_code
_entity_poly.pdbx_strand_id
1 'polypeptide(L)'
;MTVIAIPKILQDKLTPEGAEALVEIINKADEKAKENIVEMVEEKFEKRLAQVEARIIKWMFIFWVGQISVLTGILFAFFRK
;
A
#
# COMPACT_ATOMS: atom_id res chain seq x y z
N MET A 1 -13.86 -4.14 17.88
CA MET A 1 -13.35 -5.35 18.56
C MET A 1 -14.28 -6.49 18.21
N THR A 2 -13.81 -7.45 17.39
CA THR A 2 -14.60 -8.64 17.06
C THR A 2 -14.43 -9.62 18.20
N VAL A 3 -15.43 -9.71 19.07
CA VAL A 3 -15.39 -10.66 20.20
C VAL A 3 -15.56 -12.06 19.61
N ILE A 4 -14.46 -12.82 19.52
CA ILE A 4 -14.50 -14.22 19.10
C ILE A 4 -15.02 -15.02 20.30
N ALA A 5 -16.34 -15.17 20.37
CA ALA A 5 -16.96 -16.05 21.35
C ALA A 5 -16.60 -17.49 20.99
N ILE A 6 -15.93 -18.21 21.91
CA ILE A 6 -15.60 -19.61 21.69
C ILE A 6 -16.90 -20.41 21.55
N PRO A 7 -17.09 -21.15 20.45
CA PRO A 7 -18.21 -22.08 20.30
C PRO A 7 -18.27 -23.07 21.46
N LYS A 8 -19.46 -23.29 22.06
CA LYS A 8 -19.65 -24.16 23.25
C LYS A 8 -19.02 -25.55 23.12
N ILE A 9 -19.00 -26.12 21.91
CA ILE A 9 -18.40 -27.43 21.63
C ILE A 9 -16.88 -27.49 21.88
N LEU A 10 -16.20 -26.34 21.78
CA LEU A 10 -14.77 -26.22 22.07
C LEU A 10 -14.53 -26.03 23.56
N GLN A 11 -15.38 -25.29 24.28
CA GLN A 11 -15.33 -25.16 25.75
C GLN A 11 -15.52 -26.53 26.44
N ASP A 12 -16.49 -27.33 25.97
CA ASP A 12 -16.79 -28.64 26.55
C ASP A 12 -15.63 -29.66 26.37
N LYS A 13 -14.79 -29.49 25.33
CA LYS A 13 -13.68 -30.40 25.01
C LYS A 13 -12.32 -29.94 25.52
N LEU A 14 -12.13 -28.62 25.70
CA LEU A 14 -10.82 -28.03 26.03
C LEU A 14 -10.65 -27.66 27.49
N THR A 15 -11.67 -27.88 28.32
CA THR A 15 -11.80 -27.27 29.66
C THR A 15 -11.89 -25.73 29.59
N PRO A 16 -12.35 -25.06 30.67
CA PRO A 16 -12.41 -23.60 30.72
C PRO A 16 -11.04 -22.94 30.48
N GLU A 17 -9.97 -23.51 31.06
CA GLU A 17 -8.60 -22.99 30.94
C GLU A 17 -8.04 -23.14 29.51
N GLY A 18 -8.30 -24.27 28.85
CA GLY A 18 -7.85 -24.48 27.47
C GLY A 18 -8.62 -23.61 26.47
N ALA A 19 -9.90 -23.30 26.76
CA ALA A 19 -10.65 -22.32 25.98
C ALA A 19 -10.03 -20.92 26.12
N GLU A 20 -9.72 -20.47 27.33
CA GLU A 20 -9.06 -19.17 27.55
C GLU A 20 -7.70 -19.06 26.84
N ALA A 21 -6.87 -20.09 26.93
CA ALA A 21 -5.57 -20.13 26.24
C ALA A 21 -5.72 -20.04 24.71
N LEU A 22 -6.75 -20.65 24.12
CA LEU A 22 -7.03 -20.49 22.69
C LEU A 22 -7.48 -19.07 22.33
N VAL A 23 -8.32 -18.42 23.15
CA VAL A 23 -8.68 -17.01 22.93
C VAL A 23 -7.43 -16.15 22.91
N GLU A 24 -6.51 -16.36 23.86
CA GLU A 24 -5.28 -15.59 23.95
C GLU A 24 -4.40 -15.75 22.70
N ILE A 25 -4.21 -16.98 22.22
CA ILE A 25 -3.43 -17.26 21.01
C ILE A 25 -4.10 -16.65 19.78
N ILE A 26 -5.42 -16.77 19.65
CA ILE A 26 -6.16 -16.21 18.52
C ILE A 26 -6.08 -14.68 18.51
N ASN A 27 -6.22 -14.03 19.68
CA ASN A 27 -6.10 -12.57 19.78
C ASN A 27 -4.68 -12.12 19.41
N LYS A 28 -3.64 -12.79 19.92
CA LYS A 28 -2.24 -12.51 19.55
C LYS A 28 -1.99 -12.73 18.05
N ALA A 29 -2.58 -13.77 17.47
CA ALA A 29 -2.46 -14.04 16.04
C ALA A 29 -3.19 -12.97 15.20
N ASP A 30 -4.37 -12.50 15.62
CA ASP A 30 -5.12 -11.43 14.96
C ASP A 30 -4.39 -10.09 15.04
N GLU A 31 -3.83 -9.75 16.19
CA GLU A 31 -3.00 -8.55 16.37
C GLU A 31 -1.76 -8.59 15.46
N LYS A 32 -1.02 -9.70 15.49
CA LYS A 32 0.16 -9.86 14.64
C LYS A 32 -0.17 -9.88 13.15
N ALA A 33 -1.31 -10.47 12.77
CA ALA A 33 -1.78 -10.45 11.39
C ALA A 33 -2.11 -9.02 10.94
N LYS A 34 -2.78 -8.22 11.78
CA LYS A 34 -3.05 -6.81 11.50
C LYS A 34 -1.77 -6.02 11.33
N GLU A 35 -0.81 -6.16 12.24
CA GLU A 35 0.48 -5.48 12.19
C GLU A 35 1.23 -5.82 10.90
N ASN A 36 1.36 -7.11 10.57
CA ASN A 36 2.01 -7.56 9.34
C ASN A 36 1.30 -7.05 8.06
N ILE A 37 -0.03 -6.97 8.08
CA ILE A 37 -0.80 -6.45 6.95
C ILE A 37 -0.56 -4.95 6.79
N VAL A 38 -0.53 -4.18 7.89
CA VAL A 38 -0.24 -2.75 7.87
C VAL A 38 1.16 -2.51 7.30
N GLU A 39 2.18 -3.17 7.83
CA GLU A 39 3.56 -3.04 7.36
C GLU A 39 3.69 -3.39 5.87
N MET A 40 3.09 -4.51 5.44
CA MET A 40 3.13 -4.92 4.03
C MET A 40 2.40 -3.93 3.10
N VAL A 41 1.29 -3.34 3.57
CA VAL A 41 0.53 -2.35 2.80
C VAL A 41 1.33 -1.06 2.70
N GLU A 42 1.95 -0.60 3.79
CA GLU A 42 2.83 0.57 3.81
C GLU A 42 3.99 0.41 2.82
N GLU A 43 4.76 -0.68 2.90
CA GLU A 43 5.88 -0.93 2.01
C GLU A 43 5.45 -0.99 0.53
N LYS A 44 4.35 -1.69 0.24
CA LYS A 44 3.81 -1.77 -1.13
C LYS A 44 3.29 -0.43 -1.62
N PHE A 45 2.71 0.37 -0.74
CA PHE A 45 2.18 1.69 -1.06
C PHE A 45 3.31 2.65 -1.37
N GLU A 46 4.32 2.76 -0.50
CA GLU A 46 5.52 3.58 -0.72
C GLU A 46 6.21 3.23 -2.03
N LYS A 47 6.42 1.94 -2.29
CA LYS A 47 7.04 1.47 -3.54
C LYS A 47 6.22 1.85 -4.78
N ARG A 48 4.89 1.70 -4.73
CA ARG A 48 4.01 2.08 -5.84
C ARG A 48 3.97 3.59 -6.03
N LEU A 49 3.99 4.36 -4.95
CA LEU A 49 4.00 5.82 -5.00
C LEU A 49 5.28 6.31 -5.68
N ALA A 50 6.45 5.83 -5.23
CA ALA A 50 7.74 6.16 -5.83
C ALA A 50 7.79 5.80 -7.33
N GLN A 51 7.24 4.67 -7.73
CA GLN A 51 7.13 4.27 -9.14
C GLN A 51 6.23 5.21 -9.95
N VAL A 52 5.09 5.62 -9.39
CA VAL A 52 4.16 6.56 -10.02
C VAL A 52 4.82 7.93 -10.19
N GLU A 53 5.45 8.45 -9.14
CA GLU A 53 6.19 9.71 -9.18
C GLU A 53 7.29 9.70 -10.23
N ALA A 54 8.14 8.67 -10.24
CA ALA A 54 9.21 8.53 -11.22
C ALA A 54 8.68 8.48 -12.66
N ARG A 55 7.56 7.78 -12.88
CA ARG A 55 6.88 7.72 -14.17
C ARG A 55 6.32 9.07 -14.58
N ILE A 56 5.69 9.81 -13.68
CA ILE A 56 5.17 11.16 -13.95
C ILE A 56 6.31 12.09 -14.33
N ILE A 57 7.38 12.12 -13.54
CA ILE A 57 8.59 12.93 -13.82
C ILE A 57 9.15 12.60 -15.20
N LYS A 58 9.28 11.31 -15.53
CA LYS A 58 9.75 10.87 -16.87
C LYS A 58 8.88 11.41 -18.00
N TRP A 59 7.55 11.32 -17.87
CA TRP A 59 6.62 11.83 -18.88
C TRP A 59 6.64 13.36 -18.97
N MET A 60 6.80 14.04 -17.83
CA MET A 60 7.00 15.49 -17.83
C MET A 60 8.24 15.84 -18.66
N PHE A 61 9.39 15.20 -18.47
CA PHE A 61 10.59 15.48 -19.27
C PHE A 61 10.36 15.31 -20.78
N ILE A 62 9.74 14.20 -21.20
CA ILE A 62 9.43 13.95 -22.62
C ILE A 62 8.54 15.07 -23.17
N PHE A 63 7.51 15.44 -22.41
CA PHE A 63 6.62 16.53 -22.78
C PHE A 63 7.35 17.87 -22.86
N TRP A 64 8.13 18.22 -21.85
CA TRP A 64 8.90 19.48 -21.78
C TRP A 64 9.89 19.60 -22.96
N VAL A 65 10.61 18.54 -23.30
CA VAL A 65 11.50 18.54 -24.47
C VAL A 65 10.70 18.82 -25.75
N GLY A 66 9.54 18.18 -25.92
CA GLY A 66 8.62 18.46 -27.02
C GLY A 66 8.17 19.92 -27.07
N GLN A 67 7.68 20.47 -25.95
CA GLN A 67 7.22 21.86 -25.86
C GLN A 67 8.33 22.86 -26.19
N ILE A 68 9.53 22.68 -25.62
CA ILE A 68 10.68 23.55 -25.89
C ILE A 68 11.10 23.47 -27.36
N SER A 69 11.06 22.28 -27.96
CA SER A 69 11.37 22.09 -29.38
C SER A 69 10.39 22.84 -30.28
N VAL A 70 9.09 22.75 -29.98
CA VAL A 70 8.03 23.46 -30.73
C VAL A 70 8.18 24.97 -30.56
N LEU A 71 8.35 25.46 -29.32
CA LEU A 71 8.53 26.89 -29.04
C LEU A 71 9.76 27.44 -29.77
N THR A 72 10.89 26.73 -29.69
CA THR A 72 12.14 27.13 -30.39
C THR A 72 11.95 27.13 -31.91
N GLY A 73 11.27 26.12 -32.46
CA GLY A 73 10.96 26.05 -33.88
C GLY A 73 10.09 27.21 -34.37
N ILE A 74 9.06 27.57 -33.59
CA ILE A 74 8.22 28.74 -33.88
C ILE A 74 9.06 30.02 -33.83
N LEU A 75 9.81 30.25 -32.75
CA LEU A 75 10.65 31.43 -32.63
C LEU A 75 11.62 31.54 -33.81
N PHE A 76 12.32 30.46 -34.17
CA PHE A 76 13.25 30.44 -35.30
C PHE A 76 12.57 30.75 -36.63
N ALA A 77 11.36 30.21 -36.88
CA ALA A 77 10.60 30.51 -38.08
C ALA A 77 10.21 32.00 -38.18
N PHE A 78 9.88 32.63 -37.05
CA PHE A 78 9.56 34.06 -36.98
C PHE A 78 10.80 34.97 -37.09
N PHE A 79 11.94 34.58 -36.52
CA PHE A 79 13.20 35.34 -36.61
C PHE A 79 13.91 35.22 -37.97
N ARG A 80 13.55 34.21 -38.77
CA ARG A 80 14.15 33.95 -40.10
C ARG A 80 13.33 34.55 -41.26
N LYS A 81 12.37 35.42 -40.93
CA LYS A 81 11.58 36.24 -41.86
C LYS A 81 11.94 37.70 -41.66
#